data_AF-A0A0N4Y2B4-F1
#
_entry.id   AF-A0A0N4Y2B4-F1
#
_cell.length_a   1.000
_cell.length_b   1.000
_cell.length_c   1.000
_cell.angle_alpha   90.00
_cell.angle_beta   90.00
_cell.angle_gamma   90.00
#
_symmetry.space_group_name_H-M   'P 1'
#
loop_
_entity.id
_entity.type
_entity.pdbx_description
1 polymer ?
#
loop_
_entity_poly.entity_id
_entity_poly.type
_entity_poly.pdbx_seq_one_letter_code
_entity_poly.pdbx_strand_id
1 'polypeptide(L)'
;MFYSVLALLATGVYVASAASPCPEGWRYFPVTNKCYKLLDDELPWTIAEFKCLFQGAHHVSVESAAENQFVHELARRGEMWTGAAFFGSTMMYVNSDQAPYGRYTNWKGGQLTTVESFFHIILYFI
;
A
#
# COMPACT_ATOMS: atom_id res chain seq x y z
N MET A 1 -36.70 10.81 53.91
CA MET A 1 -35.96 9.64 53.41
C MET A 1 -35.33 10.01 52.08
N PHE A 2 -34.00 10.08 52.10
CA PHE A 2 -33.05 9.95 50.98
C PHE A 2 -33.20 10.85 49.73
N TYR A 3 -32.33 11.87 49.70
CA TYR A 3 -31.69 12.34 48.48
C TYR A 3 -31.03 11.15 47.76
N SER A 4 -31.61 10.63 46.69
CA SER A 4 -31.01 9.56 45.90
C SER A 4 -31.93 9.30 44.71
N VAL A 5 -31.57 9.50 43.46
CA VAL A 5 -30.26 9.66 42.85
C VAL A 5 -30.53 10.52 41.62
N LEU A 6 -29.78 11.61 41.47
CA LEU A 6 -29.70 12.38 40.23
C LEU A 6 -29.71 11.41 39.05
N ALA A 7 -30.70 11.51 38.17
CA ALA A 7 -30.69 10.84 36.89
C ALA A 7 -29.40 11.28 36.19
N LEU A 8 -28.36 10.44 36.29
CA LEU A 8 -27.13 10.60 35.57
C LEU A 8 -27.56 10.66 34.11
N LEU A 9 -27.48 11.87 33.55
CA LEU A 9 -27.35 12.06 32.13
C LEU A 9 -26.14 11.22 31.75
N ALA A 10 -26.38 9.96 31.39
CA ALA A 10 -25.48 9.20 30.58
C ALA A 10 -25.45 9.95 29.26
N THR A 11 -24.67 11.03 29.23
CA THR A 11 -24.07 11.52 28.01
C THR A 11 -23.31 10.31 27.50
N GLY A 12 -24.00 9.48 26.70
CA GLY A 12 -23.36 8.47 25.90
C GLY A 12 -22.33 9.26 25.12
N VAL A 13 -21.07 9.11 25.51
CA VAL A 13 -19.97 9.52 24.66
C VAL A 13 -20.13 8.62 23.46
N TYR A 14 -20.81 9.13 22.43
CA TYR A 14 -20.81 8.52 21.12
C TYR A 14 -19.36 8.56 20.68
N VAL A 15 -18.62 7.49 20.94
CA VAL A 15 -17.31 7.29 20.35
C VAL A 15 -17.61 7.14 18.87
N ALA A 16 -17.49 8.24 18.13
CA ALA A 16 -17.46 8.18 16.68
C ALA A 16 -16.26 7.29 16.33
N SER A 17 -16.56 6.03 16.03
CA SER A 17 -15.62 5.18 15.31
C SER A 17 -15.30 5.94 14.03
N ALA A 18 -14.10 6.52 13.97
CA ALA A 18 -13.56 6.98 12.71
C ALA A 18 -13.40 5.71 11.86
N ALA A 19 -14.43 5.41 11.06
CA ALA A 19 -14.32 4.36 10.07
C ALA A 19 -13.08 4.67 9.22
N SER A 20 -12.22 3.67 9.05
CA SER A 20 -11.07 3.80 8.15
C SER A 20 -11.59 4.24 6.77
N PRO A 21 -10.95 5.21 6.09
CA PRO A 21 -11.34 5.58 4.73
C PRO A 21 -11.10 4.44 3.74
N CYS A 22 -10.40 3.37 4.15
CA CYS A 22 -10.08 2.22 3.34
C CYS A 22 -11.00 1.03 3.61
N PRO A 23 -11.25 0.17 2.60
CA PRO A 23 -11.95 -1.09 2.80
C PRO A 23 -11.27 -1.99 3.84
N GLU A 24 -11.99 -3.00 4.33
CA GLU A 24 -11.44 -3.96 5.30
C GLU A 24 -10.17 -4.63 4.77
N GLY A 25 -9.14 -4.74 5.64
CA GLY A 25 -7.84 -5.31 5.29
C GLY A 25 -6.89 -4.38 4.54
N TRP A 26 -7.29 -3.13 4.27
CA TRP A 26 -6.42 -2.10 3.70
C TRP A 26 -5.94 -1.13 4.78
N ARG A 27 -4.71 -0.64 4.64
CA ARG A 27 -4.10 0.36 5.53
C ARG A 27 -4.04 1.71 4.83
N TYR A 28 -4.65 2.71 5.44
CA TYR A 28 -4.61 4.08 4.98
C TYR A 28 -3.24 4.72 5.26
N PHE A 29 -2.68 5.44 4.29
CA PHE A 29 -1.50 6.27 4.49
C PHE A 29 -1.84 7.75 4.25
N PRO A 30 -1.90 8.59 5.31
CA PRO A 30 -2.34 9.97 5.18
C PRO A 30 -1.46 10.85 4.28
N VAL A 31 -0.17 10.52 4.12
CA VAL A 31 0.78 11.32 3.33
C VAL A 31 0.44 11.26 1.84
N THR A 32 0.01 10.09 1.36
CA THR A 32 -0.37 9.89 -0.03
C THR A 32 -1.88 9.95 -0.25
N ASN A 33 -2.68 9.94 0.83
CA ASN A 33 -4.13 9.82 0.80
C ASN A 33 -4.61 8.55 0.07
N LYS A 34 -3.80 7.47 0.13
CA LYS A 34 -4.06 6.20 -0.55
C LYS A 34 -4.25 5.06 0.46
N CYS A 35 -4.87 3.99 -0.01
CA CYS A 35 -5.08 2.75 0.73
C CYS A 35 -4.17 1.66 0.19
N TYR A 36 -3.46 0.94 1.07
CA TYR A 36 -2.47 -0.06 0.70
C TYR A 36 -2.81 -1.42 1.30
N LYS A 37 -2.48 -2.49 0.57
CA LYS A 37 -2.67 -3.86 1.06
C LYS A 37 -1.49 -4.73 0.63
N LEU A 38 -0.98 -5.50 1.58
CA LEU A 38 -0.06 -6.59 1.30
C LEU A 38 -0.89 -7.84 0.98
N LEU A 39 -0.60 -8.50 -0.14
CA LEU A 39 -1.05 -9.87 -0.37
C LEU A 39 0.11 -10.82 -0.11
N ASP A 40 -0.22 -11.90 0.61
CA ASP A 40 0.72 -12.94 1.01
C ASP A 40 0.93 -13.98 -0.11
N ASP A 41 0.96 -13.51 -1.36
CA ASP A 41 1.14 -14.34 -2.55
C ASP A 41 2.49 -14.02 -3.19
N GLU A 42 3.26 -15.06 -3.47
CA GLU A 42 4.51 -14.95 -4.23
C GLU A 42 4.21 -15.25 -5.70
N LEU A 43 4.13 -14.20 -6.53
CA LEU A 43 3.75 -14.31 -7.95
C LEU A 43 4.78 -13.60 -8.84
N PRO A 44 4.92 -13.98 -10.13
CA PRO A 44 5.68 -13.20 -11.09
C PRO A 44 5.03 -11.82 -11.24
N TRP A 45 5.84 -10.79 -11.49
CA TRP A 45 5.37 -9.40 -11.53
C TRP A 45 4.13 -9.19 -12.40
N THR A 46 4.09 -9.79 -13.60
CA THR A 46 2.95 -9.65 -14.52
C THR A 46 1.67 -10.26 -13.96
N ILE A 47 1.75 -11.44 -13.36
CA ILE A 47 0.59 -12.12 -12.74
C ILE A 47 0.13 -11.37 -11.49
N ALA A 48 1.07 -10.83 -10.72
CA ALA A 48 0.79 -10.00 -9.57
C ALA A 48 0.01 -8.73 -9.96
N GLU A 49 0.41 -8.01 -11.00
CA GLU A 49 -0.34 -6.84 -11.51
C GLU A 49 -1.73 -7.22 -12.00
N PHE A 50 -1.90 -8.35 -12.71
CA PHE A 50 -3.24 -8.83 -13.07
C PHE A 50 -4.12 -9.05 -11.84
N LYS A 51 -3.58 -9.62 -10.76
CA LYS A 51 -4.29 -9.80 -9.49
C LYS A 51 -4.65 -8.45 -8.84
N CYS A 52 -3.80 -7.44 -8.98
CA CYS A 52 -4.10 -6.08 -8.55
C CYS A 52 -5.32 -5.50 -9.27
N LEU A 53 -5.33 -5.62 -10.60
CA LEU A 53 -6.40 -5.11 -11.45
C LEU A 53 -7.76 -5.76 -11.12
N PHE A 54 -7.78 -7.06 -10.78
CA PHE A 54 -8.99 -7.74 -10.32
C PHE A 54 -9.57 -7.17 -9.01
N GLN A 55 -8.75 -6.51 -8.20
CA GLN A 55 -9.19 -5.81 -6.98
C GLN A 55 -9.46 -4.31 -7.23
N GLY A 56 -9.34 -3.83 -8.48
CA GLY A 56 -9.47 -2.42 -8.83
C GLY A 56 -8.26 -1.57 -8.39
N ALA A 57 -7.10 -2.19 -8.19
CA ALA A 57 -5.87 -1.58 -7.68
C ALA A 57 -4.70 -1.79 -8.65
N HIS A 58 -3.55 -1.21 -8.33
CA HIS A 58 -2.29 -1.42 -9.04
C HIS A 58 -1.18 -1.83 -8.08
N HIS A 59 -0.09 -2.41 -8.60
CA HIS A 59 1.16 -2.44 -7.87
C HIS A 59 1.58 -1.04 -7.41
N VAL A 60 2.19 -0.96 -6.24
CA VAL A 60 2.62 0.31 -5.66
C VAL A 60 3.71 1.02 -6.45
N SER A 61 3.40 2.17 -7.06
CA SER A 61 4.44 3.15 -7.38
C SER A 61 4.84 3.86 -6.10
N VAL A 62 6.14 4.00 -5.90
CA VAL A 62 6.70 4.68 -4.73
C VAL A 62 7.21 6.03 -5.19
N GLU A 63 6.59 7.10 -4.71
CA GLU A 63 6.87 8.48 -5.13
C GLU A 63 7.64 9.29 -4.09
N SER A 64 7.86 8.75 -2.88
CA SER A 64 8.59 9.44 -1.82
C SER A 64 9.28 8.50 -0.83
N ALA A 65 10.25 9.04 -0.08
CA ALA A 65 10.91 8.30 1.00
C ALA A 65 9.95 7.87 2.12
N ALA A 66 8.96 8.71 2.44
CA ALA A 66 7.95 8.41 3.45
C ALA A 66 7.05 7.26 3.01
N GLU A 67 6.63 7.26 1.75
CA GLU A 67 5.88 6.14 1.16
C GLU A 67 6.73 4.87 1.13
N ASN A 68 8.00 4.96 0.71
CA ASN A 68 8.92 3.82 0.71
C ASN A 68 9.03 3.17 2.10
N GLN A 69 9.16 3.98 3.14
CA GLN A 69 9.20 3.49 4.51
C GLN A 69 7.88 2.80 4.89
N PHE A 70 6.74 3.42 4.59
CA PHE A 70 5.43 2.87 4.89
C PHE A 70 5.20 1.51 4.21
N VAL A 71 5.52 1.39 2.91
CA VAL A 71 5.34 0.13 2.18
C VAL A 71 6.31 -0.95 2.67
N HIS A 72 7.54 -0.58 3.04
CA HIS A 72 8.52 -1.53 3.58
C HIS A 72 8.12 -2.04 4.97
N GLU A 73 7.51 -1.19 5.81
CA GLU A 73 6.91 -1.60 7.08
C GLU A 73 5.68 -2.49 6.85
N LEU A 74 4.86 -2.18 5.84
CA LEU A 74 3.70 -2.99 5.48
C LEU A 74 4.10 -4.41 5.08
N ALA A 75 5.18 -4.56 4.30
CA ALA A 75 5.77 -5.85 3.92
C ALA A 75 6.58 -6.52 5.03
N ARG A 76 6.53 -6.05 6.28
CA ARG A 76 7.32 -6.60 7.39
C ARG A 76 8.82 -6.65 7.09
N ARG A 77 9.31 -5.69 6.31
CA ARG A 77 10.71 -5.60 5.83
C ARG A 77 11.15 -6.77 4.94
N GLY A 78 10.19 -7.46 4.31
CA GLY A 78 10.42 -8.48 3.30
C GLY A 78 10.60 -7.87 1.90
N GLU A 79 10.92 -8.74 0.93
CA GLU A 79 10.98 -8.36 -0.48
C GLU A 79 9.57 -8.41 -1.09
N MET A 80 9.28 -7.41 -1.93
CA MET A 80 7.96 -7.18 -2.51
C MET A 80 8.08 -6.58 -3.91
N TRP A 81 7.05 -6.79 -4.72
CA TRP A 81 6.90 -6.06 -5.97
C TRP A 81 6.46 -4.62 -5.74
N THR A 82 7.05 -3.73 -6.54
CA THR A 82 6.57 -2.36 -6.77
C THR A 82 6.04 -2.24 -8.21
N GLY A 83 5.41 -1.13 -8.53
CA GLY A 83 4.83 -0.88 -9.84
C GLY A 83 5.84 -0.63 -10.95
N ALA A 84 7.12 -0.40 -10.61
CA ALA A 84 8.15 -0.12 -11.59
C ALA A 84 8.57 -1.40 -12.35
N ALA A 85 8.32 -1.43 -13.65
CA ALA A 85 8.79 -2.48 -14.56
C ALA A 85 9.30 -1.89 -15.87
N PHE A 86 10.15 -2.65 -16.59
CA PHE A 86 10.53 -2.34 -17.97
C PHE A 86 10.21 -3.55 -18.85
N PHE A 87 9.87 -3.29 -20.10
CA PHE A 87 9.58 -4.34 -21.08
C PHE A 87 10.42 -4.12 -22.33
N GLY A 88 10.91 -5.22 -22.92
CA GLY A 88 11.73 -5.17 -24.13
C GLY A 88 13.19 -4.76 -23.88
N SER A 89 13.82 -4.16 -24.88
CA SER A 89 15.26 -3.82 -24.88
C SER A 89 15.57 -2.42 -24.32
N THR A 90 14.56 -1.59 -24.10
CA THR A 90 14.73 -0.28 -23.48
C THR A 90 14.74 -0.43 -21.96
N MET A 91 15.86 -0.07 -21.31
CA MET A 91 15.99 -0.04 -19.83
C MET A 91 15.20 1.11 -19.18
N MET A 92 14.08 1.52 -19.77
CA MET A 92 13.23 2.58 -19.25
C MET A 92 12.11 1.96 -18.40
N TYR A 93 12.14 2.25 -17.11
CA TYR A 93 11.08 1.84 -16.19
C TYR A 93 9.83 2.70 -16.38
N VAL A 94 8.69 2.04 -16.25
CA VAL A 94 7.37 2.64 -16.18
C VAL A 94 6.66 2.07 -14.96
N ASN A 95 5.81 2.87 -14.31
CA ASN A 95 4.94 2.35 -13.26
C ASN A 95 3.67 1.77 -13.88
N SER A 96 3.16 0.64 -13.35
CA SER A 96 1.97 -0.04 -13.87
C SER A 96 0.69 0.80 -13.78
N ASP A 97 0.63 1.70 -12.81
CA ASP A 97 -0.44 2.68 -12.58
C ASP A 97 -0.35 3.94 -13.46
N GLN A 98 0.61 4.00 -14.39
CA GLN A 98 0.88 5.15 -15.27
C GLN A 98 1.42 6.40 -14.56
N ALA A 99 1.75 6.32 -13.26
CA ALA A 99 2.43 7.40 -12.55
C ALA A 99 3.83 7.62 -13.14
N PRO A 100 4.32 8.88 -13.23
CA PRO A 100 5.65 9.16 -13.75
C PRO A 100 6.74 8.41 -12.96
N TYR A 101 7.52 7.58 -13.66
CA TYR A 101 8.68 6.94 -13.05
C TYR A 101 9.79 7.98 -12.75
N GLY A 102 10.58 7.73 -11.70
CA GLY A 102 11.78 8.53 -11.38
C GLY A 102 11.57 9.67 -10.39
N ARG A 103 10.35 9.90 -9.90
CA ARG A 103 10.09 10.83 -8.77
C ARG A 103 10.82 10.43 -7.49
N TYR A 104 10.98 9.13 -7.30
CA TYR A 104 11.74 8.55 -6.21
C TYR A 104 12.42 7.25 -6.70
N THR A 105 13.66 7.02 -6.26
CA THR A 105 14.39 5.78 -6.53
C THR A 105 15.20 5.41 -5.29
N ASN A 106 15.28 4.11 -4.98
CA ASN A 106 16.00 3.59 -3.82
C ASN A 106 16.47 2.14 -4.07
N TRP A 107 17.18 1.93 -5.17
CA TRP A 107 17.62 0.61 -5.61
C TRP A 107 18.69 0.04 -4.68
N LYS A 108 18.46 -1.18 -4.17
CA LYS A 108 19.42 -1.92 -3.34
C LYS A 108 20.70 -2.19 -4.14
N GLY A 109 21.85 -1.72 -3.65
CA GLY A 109 23.16 -1.93 -4.29
C GLY A 109 23.36 -1.20 -5.62
N GLY A 110 22.46 -0.30 -6.01
CA GLY A 110 22.58 0.48 -7.25
C GLY A 110 22.42 -0.29 -8.56
N GLN A 111 22.07 -1.59 -8.51
CA GLN A 111 21.98 -2.46 -9.69
C GLN A 111 20.58 -3.03 -9.87
N LEU A 112 20.12 -3.09 -11.11
CA LEU A 112 18.88 -3.74 -11.53
C LEU A 112 19.13 -5.25 -11.65
N THR A 113 18.39 -6.09 -10.92
CA THR A 113 18.53 -7.55 -11.05
C THR A 113 17.53 -8.08 -12.06
N THR A 114 18.00 -8.81 -13.07
CA THR A 114 17.19 -9.41 -14.15
C THR A 114 16.57 -10.76 -13.77
N VAL A 115 16.55 -11.10 -12.48
CA VAL A 115 15.97 -12.37 -12.04
C VAL A 115 14.46 -12.26 -12.00
N GLU A 116 13.79 -13.20 -12.68
CA GLU A 116 12.37 -13.49 -12.48
C GLU A 116 12.21 -14.10 -11.08
N SER A 117 12.23 -13.23 -10.07
CA SER A 117 11.93 -13.62 -8.69
C SER A 117 10.43 -13.64 -8.47
N PHE A 118 9.99 -14.32 -7.41
CA PHE A 118 8.64 -14.19 -6.90
C PHE A 118 8.73 -13.37 -5.60
N PHE A 119 7.85 -12.39 -5.45
CA PHE A 119 7.81 -11.55 -4.26
C PHE A 119 6.37 -11.31 -3.83
N HIS A 120 6.20 -10.92 -2.56
CA HIS A 120 4.93 -10.45 -2.04
C HIS A 120 4.44 -9.21 -2.79
N ILE A 121 3.15 -8.95 -2.73
CA ILE A 121 2.52 -7.91 -3.57
C ILE A 121 2.03 -6.79 -2.67
N ILE A 122 2.46 -5.56 -2.92
CA ILE A 122 1.79 -4.38 -2.35
C ILE A 122 0.96 -3.71 -3.43
N LEU A 123 -0.32 -3.59 -3.11
CA LEU A 123 -1.33 -2.95 -3.93
C LEU A 123 -1.69 -1.62 -3.32
N TYR A 124 -2.13 -0.70 -4.17
CA TYR A 124 -2.75 0.52 -3.70
C TYR A 124 -3.86 1.01 -4.63
N PHE A 125 -4.77 1.82 -4.06
CA PHE A 125 -5.80 2.56 -4.81
C PHE A 125 -5.36 4.01 -5.04
N ILE A 126 -5.51 4.51 -6.28
CA ILE A 126 -5.32 5.93 -6.64
C ILE A 126 -6.49 6.77 -6.12
#